data_AF-A0A530BLJ9-F1
#
_entry.id   AF-A0A530BLJ9-F1
#
_cell.length_a   1.000
_cell.length_b   1.000
_cell.length_c   1.000
_cell.angle_alpha   90.00
_cell.angle_beta   90.00
_cell.angle_gamma   90.00
#
_symmetry.space_group_name_H-M   'P 1'
#
loop_
_entity.id
_entity.type
_entity.pdbx_description
1 polymer ?
#
loop_
_entity_poly.entity_id
_entity_poly.type
_entity_poly.pdbx_seq_one_letter_code
_entity_poly.pdbx_strand_id
1 'polypeptide(L)'
;FFVPAKRETERQDLEAIARHFSQSSLAGIIDSLERAGADDAFAAKTLATLKTRSPTSLNVAWRQISTGSTLSMDECMKMEFRILNRMLAGHDFYEGIRAAIINKGSTPQWRPASLDEVSAADIDAYFAPLGDKELAL
;
A
#
# COMPACT_ATOMS: atom_id res chain seq x y z
N PHE A 1 16.39 35.02 -5.64
CA PHE A 1 16.07 34.34 -6.91
C PHE A 1 15.71 32.89 -6.60
N PHE A 2 14.44 32.52 -6.72
CA PHE A 2 14.03 31.11 -6.56
C PHE A 2 14.25 30.40 -7.90
N VAL A 3 15.10 29.38 -7.90
CA VAL A 3 15.24 28.47 -9.05
C VAL A 3 14.40 27.24 -8.71
N PRO A 4 13.30 26.98 -9.42
CA PRO A 4 12.52 25.78 -9.18
C PRO A 4 13.40 24.56 -9.41
N ALA A 5 13.36 23.61 -8.47
CA ALA A 5 14.00 22.32 -8.66
C ALA A 5 13.46 21.66 -9.93
N LYS A 6 14.35 21.05 -10.72
CA LYS A 6 13.92 20.26 -11.87
C LYS A 6 13.03 19.12 -11.35
N ARG A 7 11.89 18.90 -12.01
CA ARG A 7 11.03 17.75 -11.70
C ARG A 7 11.82 16.46 -11.97
N GLU A 8 11.87 15.59 -10.96
CA GLU A 8 12.51 14.28 -11.07
C GLU A 8 11.60 13.24 -11.75
N THR A 9 10.30 13.47 -11.71
CA THR A 9 9.29 12.62 -12.36
C THR A 9 8.79 13.25 -13.65
N GLU A 10 8.84 12.47 -14.73
CA GLU A 10 8.39 12.91 -16.05
C GLU A 10 6.87 13.12 -16.09
N ARG A 11 6.41 14.02 -16.97
CA ARG A 11 4.99 14.37 -17.06
C ARG A 11 4.10 13.16 -17.38
N GLN A 12 4.57 12.30 -18.28
CA GLN A 12 3.84 11.09 -18.68
C GLN A 12 3.60 10.16 -17.48
N ASP A 13 4.61 9.97 -16.62
CA ASP A 13 4.47 9.15 -15.41
C ASP A 13 3.47 9.77 -14.42
N LEU A 14 3.48 11.10 -14.25
CA LEU A 14 2.51 11.79 -13.41
C LEU A 14 1.06 11.62 -13.92
N GLU A 15 0.87 11.70 -15.24
CA GLU A 15 -0.44 11.48 -15.87
C GLU A 15 -0.90 10.02 -15.72
N ALA A 16 0.02 9.06 -15.85
CA ALA A 16 -0.27 7.64 -15.63
C ALA A 16 -0.62 7.37 -14.16
N ILE A 17 0.13 7.93 -13.20
CA ILE A 17 -0.17 7.85 -11.77
C ILE A 17 -1.57 8.40 -11.50
N ALA A 18 -1.86 9.62 -11.98
CA ALA A 18 -3.17 10.25 -11.77
C ALA A 18 -4.31 9.43 -12.36
N ARG A 19 -4.12 8.83 -13.54
CA ARG A 19 -5.12 7.98 -14.20
C ARG A 19 -5.38 6.69 -13.41
N HIS A 20 -4.34 5.98 -13.00
CA HIS A 20 -4.46 4.64 -12.43
C HIS A 20 -4.75 4.63 -10.93
N PHE A 21 -4.26 5.61 -10.17
CA PHE A 21 -4.41 5.66 -8.71
C PHE A 21 -5.56 6.56 -8.24
N SER A 22 -6.34 7.16 -9.15
CA SER A 22 -7.57 7.90 -8.82
C SER A 22 -8.82 7.01 -8.68
N GLN A 23 -8.67 5.69 -8.82
CA GLN A 23 -9.78 4.75 -8.75
C GLN A 23 -10.33 4.64 -7.32
N SER A 24 -11.62 4.32 -7.19
CA SER A 24 -12.33 4.29 -5.91
C SER A 24 -12.09 3.04 -5.06
N SER A 25 -11.31 2.08 -5.54
CA SER A 25 -10.96 0.85 -4.84
C SER A 25 -9.60 0.32 -5.30
N LEU A 26 -8.92 -0.46 -4.46
CA LEU A 26 -7.70 -1.17 -4.85
C LEU A 26 -7.93 -2.07 -6.07
N ALA A 27 -9.05 -2.80 -6.11
CA ALA A 27 -9.44 -3.60 -7.27
C ALA A 27 -9.53 -2.75 -8.55
N GLY A 28 -10.16 -1.57 -8.46
CA GLY A 28 -10.23 -0.63 -9.58
C GLY A 28 -8.86 -0.15 -10.06
N ILE A 29 -7.90 0.08 -9.15
CA ILE A 29 -6.51 0.41 -9.50
C ILE A 29 -5.86 -0.74 -10.29
N ILE A 30 -5.99 -1.98 -9.77
CA ILE A 30 -5.44 -3.17 -10.43
C ILE A 30 -6.06 -3.36 -11.82
N ASP A 31 -7.38 -3.29 -11.94
CA ASP A 31 -8.11 -3.42 -13.22
C ASP A 31 -7.71 -2.32 -14.23
N SER A 32 -7.48 -1.10 -13.75
CA SER A 32 -7.03 0.02 -14.57
C SER A 32 -5.63 -0.23 -15.14
N LEU A 33 -4.71 -0.72 -14.30
CA LEU A 33 -3.34 -1.07 -14.71
C LEU A 33 -3.32 -2.28 -15.64
N GLU A 34 -4.13 -3.31 -15.36
CA GLU A 34 -4.24 -4.52 -16.18
C GLU A 34 -4.71 -4.23 -17.60
N ARG A 35 -5.76 -3.41 -17.75
CA ARG A 35 -6.29 -3.03 -19.08
C ARG A 35 -5.29 -2.21 -19.90
N ALA A 36 -4.47 -1.39 -19.25
CA ALA A 36 -3.48 -0.56 -19.93
C ALA A 36 -2.15 -1.27 -20.20
N GLY A 37 -1.84 -2.35 -19.47
CA GLY A 37 -0.50 -2.95 -19.46
C GLY A 37 0.00 -3.51 -20.80
N ALA A 38 -0.88 -3.76 -21.78
CA ALA A 38 -0.46 -4.19 -23.11
C ALA A 38 0.27 -3.08 -23.90
N ASP A 39 -0.15 -1.83 -23.72
CA ASP A 39 0.31 -0.67 -24.50
C ASP A 39 1.03 0.39 -23.63
N ASP A 40 1.00 0.24 -22.30
CA ASP A 40 1.58 1.16 -21.34
C ASP A 40 2.63 0.47 -20.45
N ALA A 41 3.90 0.77 -20.71
CA ALA A 41 5.04 0.21 -19.97
C ALA A 41 5.05 0.61 -18.49
N PHE A 42 4.55 1.81 -18.15
CA PHE A 42 4.41 2.23 -16.75
C PHE A 42 3.39 1.35 -16.05
N ALA A 43 2.23 1.13 -16.68
CA ALA A 43 1.17 0.31 -16.11
C ALA A 43 1.62 -1.15 -15.93
N ALA A 44 2.24 -1.75 -16.94
CA ALA A 44 2.76 -3.12 -16.89
C ALA A 44 3.78 -3.31 -15.77
N LYS A 45 4.77 -2.42 -15.68
CA LYS A 45 5.82 -2.47 -14.64
C LYS A 45 5.24 -2.25 -13.25
N THR A 46 4.31 -1.33 -13.10
CA THR A 46 3.66 -1.02 -11.82
C THR A 46 2.84 -2.21 -11.34
N LEU A 47 2.01 -2.80 -12.20
CA LEU A 47 1.23 -3.99 -11.89
C LEU A 47 2.14 -5.17 -11.51
N ALA A 48 3.19 -5.43 -12.28
CA ALA A 48 4.16 -6.47 -11.96
C ALA A 48 4.78 -6.25 -10.58
N THR A 49 5.08 -4.98 -10.23
CA THR A 49 5.59 -4.64 -8.90
C THR A 49 4.55 -4.92 -7.81
N LEU A 50 3.29 -4.48 -7.98
CA LEU A 50 2.22 -4.71 -7.00
C LEU A 50 1.99 -6.21 -6.76
N LYS A 51 2.04 -7.04 -7.81
CA LYS A 51 1.90 -8.51 -7.71
C LYS A 51 2.99 -9.21 -6.89
N THR A 52 4.10 -8.53 -6.58
CA THR A 52 5.15 -9.05 -5.69
C THR A 52 4.99 -8.66 -4.22
N ARG A 53 3.98 -7.84 -3.88
CA ARG A 53 3.78 -7.31 -2.52
C ARG A 53 2.77 -8.14 -1.74
N SER A 54 2.80 -8.00 -0.42
CA SER A 54 1.81 -8.61 0.47
C SER A 54 0.40 -8.09 0.12
N PRO A 55 -0.57 -8.98 -0.15
CA PRO A 55 -1.97 -8.60 -0.37
C PRO A 55 -2.56 -7.81 0.79
N THR A 56 -2.22 -8.19 2.03
CA THR A 56 -2.63 -7.48 3.25
C THR A 56 -2.07 -6.06 3.26
N SER A 57 -0.77 -5.90 3.03
CA SER A 57 -0.15 -4.57 3.04
C SER A 57 -0.70 -3.66 1.94
N LEU A 58 -1.03 -4.19 0.76
CA LEU A 58 -1.65 -3.40 -0.31
C LEU A 58 -3.03 -2.86 0.10
N ASN A 59 -3.87 -3.71 0.68
CA ASN A 59 -5.19 -3.30 1.16
C ASN A 59 -5.11 -2.29 2.31
N VAL A 60 -4.23 -2.52 3.28
CA VAL A 60 -4.01 -1.59 4.40
C VAL A 60 -3.49 -0.24 3.90
N ALA A 61 -2.48 -0.23 3.02
CA ALA A 61 -1.92 1.01 2.48
C ALA A 61 -2.95 1.81 1.68
N TRP A 62 -3.74 1.14 0.84
CA TRP A 62 -4.82 1.79 0.10
C TRP A 62 -5.81 2.47 1.06
N ARG A 63 -6.33 1.74 2.05
CA ARG A 63 -7.28 2.29 3.03
C ARG A 63 -6.66 3.40 3.88
N GLN A 64 -5.40 3.27 4.28
CA GLN A 64 -4.67 4.27 5.05
C GLN A 64 -4.57 5.59 4.28
N ILE A 65 -4.17 5.55 3.01
CA ILE A 65 -4.07 6.74 2.16
C ILE A 65 -5.45 7.37 1.93
N SER A 66 -6.45 6.55 1.59
CA SER A 66 -7.82 7.04 1.34
C SER A 66 -8.43 7.69 2.59
N THR A 67 -8.32 7.04 3.75
CA THR A 67 -8.86 7.56 5.02
C THR A 67 -8.09 8.80 5.47
N GLY A 68 -6.75 8.73 5.43
CA GLY A 68 -5.84 9.80 5.87
C GLY A 68 -6.01 11.11 5.12
N SER A 69 -6.53 11.09 3.89
CA SER A 69 -6.81 12.30 3.10
C SER A 69 -7.78 13.30 3.78
N THR A 70 -8.53 12.83 4.78
CA THR A 70 -9.52 13.63 5.53
C THR A 70 -9.16 13.85 7.00
N LEU A 71 -8.02 13.31 7.45
CA LEU A 71 -7.60 13.33 8.85
C LEU A 71 -6.56 14.42 9.12
N SER A 72 -6.52 14.90 10.36
CA SER A 72 -5.39 15.70 10.88
C SER A 72 -4.14 14.84 11.06
N MET A 73 -3.00 15.49 11.25
CA MET A 73 -1.72 14.79 11.50
C MET A 73 -1.80 13.86 12.72
N ASP A 74 -2.37 14.32 13.84
CA ASP A 74 -2.48 13.53 15.07
C ASP A 74 -3.40 12.30 14.88
N GLU A 75 -4.48 12.46 14.11
CA GLU A 75 -5.36 11.35 13.76
C GLU A 75 -4.67 10.34 12.83
N CYS A 76 -3.87 10.81 11.85
CA CYS A 76 -3.03 9.95 11.03
C CYS A 76 -2.02 9.17 11.89
N MET A 77 -1.35 9.83 12.83
CA MET A 77 -0.39 9.16 13.72
C MET A 77 -1.06 8.09 14.60
N LYS A 78 -2.26 8.35 15.12
CA LYS A 78 -3.05 7.34 15.84
C LYS A 78 -3.43 6.16 14.94
N MET A 79 -3.90 6.44 13.71
CA MET A 79 -4.21 5.41 12.72
C MET A 79 -2.98 4.55 12.38
N GLU A 80 -1.83 5.18 12.11
CA GLU A 80 -0.59 4.48 11.79
C GLU A 80 -0.09 3.64 12.97
N PHE A 81 -0.21 4.15 14.20
CA PHE A 81 0.16 3.40 15.38
C PHE A 81 -0.67 2.11 15.54
N ARG A 82 -1.98 2.18 15.27
CA ARG A 82 -2.88 1.00 15.25
C ARG A 82 -2.44 -0.03 14.21
N ILE A 83 -2.13 0.43 13.00
CA ILE A 83 -1.67 -0.43 11.89
C ILE A 83 -0.35 -1.11 12.28
N LEU A 84 0.64 -0.35 12.76
CA LEU A 84 1.96 -0.86 13.11
C LEU A 84 1.90 -1.93 14.19
N ASN A 85 1.14 -1.72 15.27
CA ASN A 85 0.98 -2.70 16.35
C ASN A 85 0.48 -4.06 15.82
N ARG A 86 -0.41 -4.05 14.82
CA ARG A 86 -0.96 -5.27 14.22
C ARG A 86 -0.08 -5.87 13.14
N MET A 87 0.63 -5.04 12.38
CA MET A 87 1.65 -5.51 11.43
C MET A 87 2.77 -6.27 12.17
N LEU A 88 3.19 -5.80 13.34
CA LEU A 88 4.19 -6.45 14.18
C LEU A 88 3.70 -7.77 14.80
N ALA A 89 2.39 -7.96 14.95
CA ALA A 89 1.82 -9.24 15.37
C ALA A 89 1.57 -10.20 14.18
N GLY A 90 1.65 -9.68 12.95
CA GLY A 90 1.33 -10.40 11.72
C GLY A 90 2.52 -11.15 11.13
N HIS A 91 2.20 -12.07 10.22
CA HIS A 91 3.18 -12.89 9.50
C HIS A 91 4.02 -12.09 8.49
N ASP A 92 3.36 -11.30 7.65
CA ASP A 92 3.96 -10.73 6.43
C ASP A 92 5.05 -9.70 6.70
N PHE A 93 5.04 -9.03 7.85
CA PHE A 93 6.11 -8.12 8.24
C PHE A 93 7.46 -8.87 8.34
N TYR A 94 7.48 -9.98 9.08
CA TYR A 94 8.69 -10.78 9.25
C TYR A 94 9.07 -11.54 7.99
N GLU A 95 8.09 -12.04 7.24
CA GLU A 95 8.35 -12.71 5.96
C GLU A 95 8.98 -11.76 4.93
N GLY A 96 8.52 -10.50 4.89
CA GLY A 96 9.12 -9.47 4.06
C GLY A 96 10.57 -9.19 4.43
N ILE A 97 10.87 -9.09 5.73
CA ILE A 97 12.25 -8.95 6.22
C ILE A 97 13.10 -10.17 5.83
N ARG A 98 12.56 -11.38 6.00
CA ARG A 98 13.24 -12.62 5.62
C ARG A 98 13.59 -12.60 4.15
N ALA A 99 12.65 -12.29 3.27
CA ALA A 99 12.85 -12.31 1.82
C ALA A 99 13.78 -11.19 1.31
N ALA A 100 13.67 -9.99 1.88
CA ALA A 100 14.40 -8.82 1.41
C ALA A 100 15.83 -8.74 1.97
N ILE A 101 16.04 -9.12 3.23
CA ILE A 101 17.28 -8.85 3.97
C ILE A 101 18.02 -10.15 4.34
N ILE A 102 17.33 -11.13 4.92
CA ILE A 102 17.97 -12.33 5.48
C ILE A 102 18.34 -13.32 4.36
N ASN A 103 17.34 -13.76 3.61
CA ASN A 103 17.44 -14.67 2.48
C ASN A 103 17.24 -13.88 1.19
N LYS A 104 18.16 -12.95 0.94
CA LYS A 104 18.08 -11.98 -0.14
C LYS A 104 17.80 -12.67 -1.48
N GLY A 105 16.73 -12.23 -2.14
CA GLY A 105 16.34 -12.74 -3.45
C GLY A 105 15.41 -13.95 -3.42
N SER A 106 15.07 -14.47 -2.24
CA SER A 106 13.99 -15.46 -2.13
C SER A 106 12.62 -14.82 -2.36
N THR A 107 11.70 -15.58 -2.95
CA THR A 107 10.31 -15.16 -3.13
C THR A 107 9.60 -15.15 -1.78
N PRO A 108 8.96 -14.05 -1.38
CA PRO A 108 8.18 -14.01 -0.15
C PRO A 108 6.92 -14.87 -0.26
N GLN A 109 6.58 -15.56 0.83
CA GLN A 109 5.40 -16.41 0.95
C GLN A 109 4.30 -15.70 1.74
N TRP A 110 3.63 -14.74 1.10
CA TRP A 110 2.61 -13.92 1.75
C TRP A 110 1.42 -14.73 2.27
N ARG A 111 0.80 -14.23 3.36
CA ARG A 111 -0.40 -14.81 3.95
C ARG A 111 -1.45 -13.71 4.23
N PRO A 112 -2.58 -13.71 3.51
CA PRO A 112 -2.93 -14.60 2.39
C PRO A 112 -2.06 -14.38 1.15
N ALA A 113 -2.13 -15.31 0.18
CA ALA A 113 -1.26 -15.33 -0.99
C ALA A 113 -1.77 -14.44 -2.14
N SER A 114 -3.07 -14.15 -2.17
CA SER A 114 -3.72 -13.34 -3.21
C SER A 114 -4.64 -12.25 -2.63
N LEU A 115 -4.97 -11.27 -3.46
CA LEU A 115 -5.85 -10.14 -3.07
C LEU A 115 -7.28 -10.59 -2.77
N ASP A 116 -7.79 -11.61 -3.48
CA ASP A 116 -9.17 -12.09 -3.33
C ASP A 116 -9.40 -12.87 -2.03
N GLU A 117 -8.31 -13.34 -1.40
CA GLU A 117 -8.34 -14.04 -0.12
C GLU A 117 -8.34 -13.09 1.09
N VAL A 118 -8.14 -11.78 0.87
CA VAL A 118 -8.15 -10.78 1.94
C VAL A 118 -9.59 -10.35 2.21
N SER A 119 -10.10 -10.64 3.42
CA SER A 119 -11.45 -10.19 3.78
C SER A 119 -11.45 -8.75 4.28
N ALA A 120 -12.59 -8.07 4.14
CA ALA A 120 -12.77 -6.73 4.69
C ALA A 120 -12.56 -6.71 6.23
N ALA A 121 -12.98 -7.78 6.92
CA ALA A 121 -12.84 -7.92 8.36
C ALA A 121 -11.36 -8.02 8.80
N ASP A 122 -10.52 -8.71 8.03
CA ASP A 122 -9.08 -8.77 8.28
C ASP A 122 -8.47 -7.38 8.21
N ILE A 123 -8.91 -6.56 7.25
CA ILE A 123 -8.44 -5.18 7.09
C ILE A 123 -9.01 -4.27 8.17
N ASP A 124 -10.29 -4.38 8.53
CA ASP A 124 -10.92 -3.63 9.61
C ASP A 124 -10.15 -3.78 10.92
N ALA A 125 -9.65 -4.98 11.21
CA ALA A 125 -8.87 -5.24 12.39
C ALA A 125 -7.66 -4.29 12.49
N TYR A 126 -6.96 -3.99 11.39
CA TYR A 126 -5.78 -3.10 11.40
C TYR A 126 -6.07 -1.68 11.91
N PHE A 127 -7.31 -1.19 11.72
CA PHE A 127 -7.71 0.17 12.02
C PHE A 127 -8.51 0.30 13.32
N ALA A 128 -8.89 -0.82 13.94
CA ALA A 128 -9.68 -0.81 15.16
C ALA A 128 -8.93 -0.10 16.31
N PRO A 129 -9.64 0.59 17.22
CA PRO A 129 -9.03 1.21 18.39
C PRO A 129 -8.22 0.22 19.23
N LEU A 130 -7.19 0.71 19.93
CA LEU A 130 -6.37 -0.10 20.84
C LEU A 130 -6.80 -0.02 22.31
N GLY A 131 -7.91 0.69 22.60
CA GLY A 131 -8.38 0.93 23.97
C GLY A 131 -7.35 1.72 24.78
N ASP A 132 -7.02 1.25 25.98
CA ASP A 132 -6.04 1.90 26.88
C ASP A 132 -4.62 1.98 26.30
N LYS A 133 -4.34 1.24 25.22
CA LYS A 133 -3.05 1.23 24.52
C LYS A 133 -3.01 2.19 23.32
N GLU A 134 -3.99 3.06 23.15
CA GLU A 134 -4.00 4.05 22.06
C GLU A 134 -2.83 5.05 22.17
N LEU A 135 -2.36 5.55 21.03
CA LEU A 135 -1.34 6.60 21.03
C LEU A 135 -1.90 7.90 21.63
N ALA A 136 -1.23 8.40 22.68
CA ALA A 136 -1.45 9.72 23.24
C ALA A 136 -0.46 10.72 22.61
N LEU A 137 -0.99 11.83 22.09
CA LEU A 137 -0.26 12.92 21.45
C LEU A 137 -0.61 14.24 22.13
#